data_AF-A0A2V9N7I0-F1
#
_entry.id   AF-A0A2V9N7I0-F1
#
_cell.length_a   1.000
_cell.length_b   1.000
_cell.length_c   1.000
_cell.angle_alpha   90.00
_cell.angle_beta   90.00
_cell.angle_gamma   90.00
#
_symmetry.space_group_name_H-M   'P 1'
#
loop_
_entity.id
_entity.type
_entity.pdbx_description
1 polymer ?
#
loop_
_entity_poly.entity_id
_entity_poly.type
_entity_poly.pdbx_seq_one_letter_code
_entity_poly.pdbx_strand_id
1 'polypeptide(L)' 'MIKLVQFALHAAARQDREAFLLHVIEGFSLEEIAAITDRTTAQVEQSILIAREKLRRAVPINNPFKQPLFQRTGAD' A
#
# COMPACT_ATOMS: atom_id res chain seq x y z
N MET A 1 12.93 -7.10 8.31
CA MET A 1 11.79 -6.25 7.87
C MET A 1 10.97 -6.85 6.74
N ILE A 2 11.57 -7.51 5.74
CA ILE A 2 10.85 -8.07 4.58
C ILE A 2 9.76 -9.10 4.91
N LYS A 3 9.93 -9.92 5.96
CA LYS A 3 8.96 -11.00 6.31
C LYS A 3 7.56 -10.48 6.65
N LEU A 4 7.43 -9.33 7.30
CA LEU A 4 6.12 -8.76 7.65
C LEU A 4 5.38 -8.25 6.41
N VAL A 5 6.10 -7.58 5.51
CA VAL A 5 5.56 -7.10 4.24
C VAL A 5 5.15 -8.29 3.36
N GLN A 6 6.00 -9.31 3.26
CA GLN A 6 5.67 -10.54 2.54
C GLN A 6 4.45 -11.25 3.12
N PHE A 7 4.34 -11.34 4.46
CA PHE A 7 3.18 -11.94 5.12
C PHE A 7 1.90 -11.14 4.87
N ALA A 8 1.94 -9.82 5.04
CA ALA A 8 0.79 -8.94 4.84
C ALA A 8 0.31 -8.92 3.38
N LEU A 9 1.25 -9.03 2.44
CA LEU A 9 0.95 -9.10 1.02
C LEU A 9 0.60 -10.50 0.53
N HIS A 10 0.70 -11.55 1.36
CA HIS A 10 0.40 -12.93 0.95
C HIS A 10 -1.01 -13.08 0.35
N ALA A 11 -1.99 -12.31 0.86
CA ALA A 11 -3.36 -12.28 0.35
C ALA A 11 -3.55 -11.40 -0.92
N ALA A 12 -2.52 -10.69 -1.37
CA ALA A 12 -2.54 -9.92 -2.61
C ALA A 12 -2.33 -10.82 -3.84
N ALA A 13 -2.87 -10.46 -5.00
CA ALA A 13 -2.56 -11.23 -6.21
C ALA A 13 -1.07 -11.08 -6.53
N ARG A 14 -0.46 -12.06 -7.19
CA ARG A 14 0.98 -12.03 -7.52
C ARG A 14 1.39 -10.72 -8.20
N GLN A 15 0.59 -10.30 -9.18
CA GLN A 15 0.77 -9.07 -9.95
C GLN A 15 0.65 -7.78 -9.12
N ASP A 16 -0.20 -7.78 -8.07
CA ASP A 16 -0.30 -6.68 -7.10
C ASP A 16 0.96 -6.59 -6.23
N ARG A 17 1.43 -7.75 -5.75
CA ARG A 17 2.63 -7.85 -4.91
C ARG A 17 3.87 -7.36 -5.66
N GLU A 18 4.01 -7.80 -6.89
CA GLU A 18 5.15 -7.48 -7.74
C GLU A 18 5.20 -5.98 -8.08
N ALA A 19 4.06 -5.40 -8.49
CA ALA A 19 3.97 -3.96 -8.73
C ALA A 19 4.31 -3.14 -7.46
N PHE A 20 3.82 -3.58 -6.29
CA PHE A 20 4.12 -2.93 -5.02
C PHE A 20 5.59 -3.03 -4.64
N LEU A 21 6.22 -4.20 -4.80
CA LEU A 21 7.63 -4.41 -4.46
C LEU A 21 8.53 -3.51 -5.32
N LEU A 22 8.34 -3.56 -6.64
CA LEU A 22 9.12 -2.78 -7.60
C LEU A 22 8.99 -1.28 -7.31
N HIS A 23 7.78 -0.80 -6.99
CA HIS A 23 7.57 0.62 -6.73
C HIS A 23 8.05 1.08 -5.34
N VAL A 24 7.59 0.41 -4.28
CA VAL A 24 7.73 0.91 -2.90
C VAL A 24 9.06 0.49 -2.27
N ILE A 25 9.59 -0.67 -2.66
CA ILE A 25 10.84 -1.20 -2.09
C ILE A 25 12.03 -0.89 -3.00
N GLU A 26 11.87 -1.07 -4.31
CA GLU A 26 12.97 -0.93 -5.27
C GLU A 26 13.03 0.47 -5.92
N GLY A 27 11.94 1.26 -5.82
CA GLY A 27 11.93 2.65 -6.25
C GLY A 27 11.67 2.88 -7.74
N PHE A 28 11.27 1.85 -8.48
CA PHE A 28 10.93 1.99 -9.90
C PHE A 28 9.70 2.89 -10.09
N SER A 29 9.75 3.69 -11.16
CA SER A 29 8.61 4.49 -11.61
C SER A 29 7.51 3.60 -12.20
N LEU A 30 6.30 4.16 -12.32
CA LEU A 30 5.17 3.44 -12.92
C LEU A 30 5.44 3.07 -14.38
N GLU A 31 6.18 3.89 -15.11
CA GLU A 31 6.54 3.69 -16.51
C GLU A 31 7.55 2.55 -16.68
N GLU A 32 8.57 2.49 -15.82
CA GLU A 32 9.54 1.40 -15.82
C GLU A 32 8.86 0.06 -15.47
N ILE A 33 7.98 0.06 -14.47
CA ILE A 33 7.24 -1.15 -14.08
C ILE A 33 6.31 -1.58 -15.22
N ALA A 34 5.61 -0.65 -15.86
CA ALA A 34 4.76 -0.92 -17.02
C ALA A 34 5.56 -1.59 -18.15
N ALA A 35 6.75 -1.06 -18.46
CA ALA A 35 7.65 -1.61 -19.47
C ALA A 35 8.19 -3.00 -19.10
N ILE A 36 8.60 -3.21 -17.85
CA ILE A 36 9.17 -4.51 -17.37
C ILE A 36 8.10 -5.60 -17.32
N THR A 37 6.86 -5.23 -17.01
CA THR A 37 5.78 -6.20 -16.74
C THR A 37 4.75 -6.33 -17.85
N ASP A 38 4.98 -5.69 -19.00
CA ASP A 38 4.08 -5.66 -20.17
C ASP A 38 2.64 -5.28 -19.80
N ARG A 39 2.51 -4.22 -19.00
CA ARG A 39 1.24 -3.69 -18.49
C ARG A 39 1.14 -2.21 -18.77
N THR A 40 -0.08 -1.66 -18.72
CA THR A 40 -0.26 -0.22 -18.77
C THR A 40 0.07 0.41 -17.41
N THR A 41 0.48 1.67 -17.41
CA THR A 41 0.73 2.44 -16.17
C THR A 41 -0.49 2.46 -15.25
N ALA A 42 -1.70 2.56 -15.82
CA ALA A 42 -2.95 2.51 -15.08
C ALA A 42 -3.18 1.15 -14.37
N GLN A 43 -2.84 0.03 -15.01
CA GLN A 43 -2.92 -1.30 -14.38
C GLN A 43 -1.90 -1.44 -13.24
N VAL A 44 -0.71 -0.89 -13.41
CA VAL A 44 0.34 -0.87 -12.38
C VAL A 44 -0.09 -0.02 -11.18
N GLU A 45 -0.60 1.18 -11.42
CA GLU A 45 -1.12 2.06 -10.38
C GLU A 45 -2.24 1.37 -9.57
N GLN A 46 -3.21 0.77 -10.26
CA GLN A 46 -4.30 0.05 -9.62
C GLN A 46 -3.79 -1.13 -8.77
N SER A 47 -2.81 -1.88 -9.28
CA SER A 47 -2.16 -2.99 -8.57
C SER A 47 -1.49 -2.52 -7.28
N ILE A 48 -0.79 -1.39 -7.32
CA ILE A 48 -0.14 -0.77 -6.15
C ILE A 48 -1.20 -0.34 -5.12
N LEU A 49 -2.30 0.28 -5.54
CA LEU A 49 -3.39 0.69 -4.66
C LEU A 49 -4.03 -0.50 -3.93
N ILE A 50 -4.30 -1.59 -4.65
CA ILE A 50 -4.85 -2.83 -4.07
C ILE A 50 -3.88 -3.42 -3.05
N ALA A 51 -2.59 -3.49 -3.37
CA ALA A 51 -1.56 -3.99 -2.46
C ALA A 51 -1.44 -3.14 -1.19
N ARG A 52 -1.46 -1.80 -1.32
CA ARG A 52 -1.48 -0.86 -0.18
C ARG A 52 -2.68 -1.07 0.72
N GLU A 53 -3.87 -1.23 0.14
CA GLU A 53 -5.09 -1.45 0.92
C GLU A 53 -5.04 -2.79 1.68
N LYS A 54 -4.51 -3.84 1.06
CA LYS A 54 -4.29 -5.14 1.74
C LYS A 54 -3.29 -5.04 2.88
N LEU A 55 -2.17 -4.34 2.67
CA LEU A 55 -1.18 -4.07 3.70
C LEU A 55 -1.79 -3.29 4.88
N ARG A 56 -2.57 -2.24 4.58
CA ARG A 56 -3.26 -1.41 5.58
C ARG A 56 -4.26 -2.20 6.43
N ARG A 57 -4.92 -3.21 5.85
CA ARG A 57 -5.85 -4.09 6.59
C ARG A 57 -5.14 -5.15 7.40
N ALA A 58 -4.05 -5.71 6.87
CA ALA A 58 -3.32 -6.81 7.49
C ALA A 58 -2.45 -6.36 8.68
N VAL A 59 -1.95 -5.13 8.64
CA VAL A 59 -1.18 -4.56 9.74
C VAL A 59 -2.09 -3.57 10.47
N PRO A 60 -2.60 -3.89 11.67
CA PRO A 60 -3.26 -2.90 12.51
C PRO A 60 -2.21 -1.87 12.94
N ILE A 61 -2.02 -0.86 12.11
CA ILE A 61 -1.27 0.34 12.48
C ILE A 61 -2.17 1.04 13.49
N ASN A 62 -1.86 0.87 14.78
CA ASN A 62 -2.42 1.70 15.83
C ASN A 62 -1.91 3.11 15.53
N ASN A 63 -2.68 3.89 14.76
CA ASN A 63 -2.27 5.21 14.31
C ASN A 63 -2.61 6.22 15.43
N PRO A 64 -1.63 6.67 16.22
CA PRO A 64 -1.91 7.60 17.32
C PRO A 64 -2.45 8.95 16.84
N PHE A 65 -2.34 9.25 15.53
CA PHE A 65 -2.83 10.48 14.91
C PHE A 65 -4.26 10.38 14.35
N LYS A 66 -4.93 9.22 14.49
CA LYS A 66 -6.35 9.03 14.15
C LYS A 66 -7.30 9.22 15.35
N GLN A 67 -6.88 9.94 16.38
CA GLN A 67 -7.83 10.40 17.39
C GLN A 67 -8.70 11.52 16.78
N PRO A 68 -10.04 11.42 16.82
CA PRO A 68 -10.89 12.51 16.38
C PRO A 68 -10.64 13.72 17.29
N LEU A 69 -10.13 14.81 16.72
CA LEU A 69 -9.89 16.11 17.34
C LEU A 69 -11.21 16.85 17.64
N PHE A 70 -12.13 16.21 18.36
CA PHE A 70 -13.36 16.85 18.81
C PHE A 70 -13.53 16.68 20.32
N GLN A 71 -12.71 17.41 21.07
CA GLN A 71 -13.16 17.91 22.37
C GLN A 71 -13.87 19.23 22.09
N ARG A 72 -15.21 19.20 22.11
CA ARG A 72 -16.02 20.42 22.25
C ARG A 72 -15.66 21.04 23.59
N THR A 73 -14.87 22.11 23.57
CA THR A 73 -14.86 23.08 24.67
C THR A 73 -16.09 23.96 24.52
N GLY A 74 -17.13 23.63 25.28
CA GLY A 74 -18.27 24.48 25.55
C GLY A 74 -18.89 24.07 26.88
N ALA A 75 -19.26 25.06 27.71
CA ALA A 75 -19.66 25.04 29.12
C ALA A 75 -18.45 25.15 30.07
N ASP A 76 -18.28 26.17 30.92
CA ASP A 76 -19.15 27.26 31.42
C ASP A 76 -18.31 28.50 31.78
#